data_AF-A0A8S1MQ97-F1
#
_entry.id   AF-A0A8S1MQ97-F1
#
_cell.length_a   1.000
_cell.length_b   1.000
_cell.length_c   1.000
_cell.angle_alpha   90.00
_cell.angle_beta   90.00
_cell.angle_gamma   90.00
#
_symmetry.space_group_name_H-M   'P 1'
#
loop_
_entity.id
_entity.type
_entity.pdbx_description
1 polymer ?
#
loop_
_entity_poly.entity_id
_entity_poly.type
_entity_poly.pdbx_seq_one_letter_code
_entity_poly.pdbx_strand_id
1 'polypeptide(L)'
;MDLEKYLAQFPNSNTNLNKFIQKDSLNLQCTYVPPIAILHKQQQKIDFSDVMNLLQNYQNYNTREFRQSHIDFDEKTFYVTIHDEKKSILKDGDDNAIIIINSQNIITVGIVDQFSKCKKQFLQTLYLFDKLKNDNYKQLF
;
A
#
# COMPACT_ATOMS: atom_id res chain seq x y z
N MET A 1 -17.43 5.86 10.75
CA MET A 1 -17.49 6.59 9.48
C MET A 1 -17.75 5.57 8.38
N ASP A 2 -18.64 5.85 7.43
CA ASP A 2 -18.96 4.95 6.31
C ASP A 2 -17.98 5.18 5.15
N LEU A 3 -17.58 4.13 4.44
CA LEU A 3 -16.69 4.19 3.27
C LEU A 3 -17.24 5.13 2.19
N GLU A 4 -18.54 5.11 1.91
CA GLU A 4 -19.13 5.97 0.87
C GLU A 4 -19.01 7.46 1.21
N LYS A 5 -19.27 7.80 2.49
CA LYS A 5 -19.14 9.17 2.99
C LYS A 5 -17.69 9.64 3.05
N TYR A 6 -16.76 8.72 3.25
CA TYR A 6 -15.32 9.02 3.17
C TYR A 6 -14.90 9.27 1.72
N LEU A 7 -15.23 8.36 0.80
CA LEU A 7 -14.88 8.47 -0.61
C LEU A 7 -15.50 9.70 -1.29
N ALA A 8 -16.69 10.13 -0.87
CA ALA A 8 -17.35 11.34 -1.38
C ALA A 8 -16.54 12.63 -1.10
N GLN A 9 -15.61 12.62 -0.14
CA GLN A 9 -14.73 13.75 0.15
C GLN A 9 -13.56 13.85 -0.84
N PHE A 10 -13.35 12.81 -1.67
CA PHE A 10 -12.24 12.71 -2.61
C PHE A 10 -12.75 12.68 -4.05
N PRO A 11 -12.50 13.74 -4.86
CA PRO A 11 -12.99 13.83 -6.24
C PRO A 11 -12.38 12.76 -7.17
N ASN A 12 -11.32 12.10 -6.74
CA ASN A 12 -10.56 11.12 -7.50
C ASN A 12 -10.77 9.68 -7.04
N SER A 13 -11.79 9.42 -6.24
CA SER A 13 -12.10 8.08 -5.72
C SER A 13 -12.27 7.01 -6.82
N ASN A 14 -12.60 7.41 -8.05
CA ASN A 14 -12.77 6.52 -9.20
C ASN A 14 -11.51 6.35 -10.08
N THR A 15 -10.36 6.88 -9.67
CA THR A 15 -9.13 6.82 -10.46
C THR A 15 -8.64 5.37 -10.62
N ASN A 16 -8.59 4.89 -11.87
CA ASN A 16 -8.03 3.58 -12.17
C ASN A 16 -6.49 3.64 -12.24
N LEU A 17 -5.83 3.19 -11.16
CA LEU A 17 -4.38 3.13 -11.07
C LEU A 17 -3.76 1.86 -11.68
N ASN A 18 -4.56 0.85 -12.07
CA ASN A 18 -4.03 -0.38 -12.69
C ASN A 18 -3.25 -0.12 -13.98
N LYS A 19 -3.53 1.00 -14.67
CA LYS A 19 -2.78 1.42 -15.87
C LYS A 19 -1.28 1.66 -15.62
N PHE A 20 -0.87 1.84 -14.36
CA PHE A 20 0.53 2.03 -13.97
C PHE A 20 1.23 0.73 -13.56
N ILE A 21 0.50 -0.38 -13.49
CA ILE A 21 1.09 -1.71 -13.31
C ILE A 21 1.56 -2.18 -14.68
N GLN A 22 2.87 -2.17 -14.91
CA GLN A 22 3.41 -2.78 -16.14
C GLN A 22 3.17 -4.29 -16.11
N LYS A 23 3.09 -4.93 -17.30
CA LYS A 23 2.99 -6.39 -17.39
C LYS A 23 4.09 -7.03 -16.54
N ASP A 24 3.68 -7.59 -15.40
CA ASP A 24 4.56 -8.25 -14.46
C ASP A 24 4.24 -9.74 -14.41
N SER A 25 5.20 -10.54 -13.95
CA SER A 25 5.02 -11.99 -13.77
C SER A 25 4.17 -12.34 -12.55
N LEU A 26 3.77 -11.35 -11.75
CA LEU A 26 3.10 -11.52 -10.47
C LEU A 26 1.58 -11.35 -10.58
N ASN A 27 1.08 -10.88 -11.74
CA ASN A 27 -0.32 -10.57 -12.02
C ASN A 27 -0.93 -9.64 -10.97
N LEU A 28 -0.22 -8.57 -10.63
CA LEU A 28 -0.70 -7.63 -9.62
C LEU A 28 -1.90 -6.81 -10.10
N GLN A 29 -2.76 -6.48 -9.15
CA GLN A 29 -3.87 -5.54 -9.27
C GLN A 29 -3.68 -4.42 -8.25
N CYS A 30 -4.33 -3.28 -8.50
CA CYS A 30 -4.38 -2.15 -7.59
C CYS A 30 -5.82 -1.85 -7.19
N THR A 31 -6.06 -1.82 -5.88
CA THR A 31 -7.25 -1.21 -5.27
C THR A 31 -6.87 0.19 -4.80
N TYR A 32 -7.62 1.21 -5.23
CA TYR A 32 -7.41 2.59 -4.83
C TYR A 32 -8.47 3.04 -3.84
N VAL A 33 -8.05 3.43 -2.64
CA VAL A 33 -8.89 4.06 -1.62
C VAL A 33 -8.14 5.32 -1.15
N PRO A 34 -8.45 6.51 -1.71
CA PRO A 34 -7.67 7.72 -1.47
C PRO A 34 -7.37 7.96 0.01
N PRO A 35 -6.14 8.40 0.37
CA PRO A 35 -4.96 8.58 -0.48
C PRO A 35 -4.11 7.31 -0.70
N ILE A 36 -4.59 6.10 -0.40
CA ILE A 36 -3.82 4.85 -0.46
C ILE A 36 -4.09 4.08 -1.76
N ALA A 37 -3.02 3.67 -2.44
CA ALA A 37 -3.03 2.69 -3.51
C ALA A 37 -2.44 1.36 -3.02
N ILE A 38 -3.24 0.30 -3.07
CA ILE A 38 -2.88 -1.02 -2.52
C ILE A 38 -2.67 -2.01 -3.67
N LEU A 39 -1.46 -2.56 -3.78
CA LEU A 39 -1.07 -3.58 -4.77
C LEU A 39 -1.15 -4.98 -4.16
N HIS A 40 -1.81 -5.90 -4.84
CA HIS A 40 -2.06 -7.29 -4.39
C HIS A 40 -2.18 -8.26 -5.59
N LYS A 41 -1.98 -9.57 -5.39
CA LYS A 41 -2.01 -10.60 -6.46
C LYS A 41 -3.42 -11.11 -6.80
N GLN A 42 -4.33 -11.07 -5.85
CA GLN A 42 -5.72 -11.50 -6.03
C GLN A 42 -6.62 -10.46 -5.41
N GLN A 43 -7.80 -10.28 -6.00
CA GLN A 43 -8.82 -9.35 -5.55
C GLN A 43 -9.26 -9.68 -4.11
N GLN A 44 -8.52 -9.18 -3.14
CA GLN A 44 -8.89 -9.20 -1.74
C GLN A 44 -9.93 -8.10 -1.53
N LYS A 45 -11.03 -8.44 -0.87
CA LYS A 45 -11.91 -7.43 -0.29
C LYS A 45 -11.11 -6.78 0.83
N ILE A 46 -10.58 -5.59 0.56
CA ILE A 46 -9.92 -4.79 1.57
C ILE A 46 -11.02 -4.11 2.38
N ASP A 47 -11.10 -4.41 3.67
CA ASP A 47 -12.08 -3.76 4.54
C ASP A 47 -11.70 -2.30 4.77
N PHE A 48 -12.69 -1.43 4.94
CA PHE A 48 -12.46 -0.02 5.23
C PHE A 48 -11.71 0.17 6.56
N SER A 49 -11.93 -0.70 7.54
CA SER A 49 -11.17 -0.70 8.80
C SER A 49 -9.66 -0.86 8.57
N ASP A 50 -9.26 -1.73 7.63
CA ASP A 50 -7.87 -1.99 7.31
C ASP A 50 -7.21 -0.75 6.68
N VAL A 51 -7.94 -0.08 5.79
CA VAL A 51 -7.49 1.19 5.17
C VAL A 51 -7.30 2.27 6.24
N MET A 52 -8.25 2.40 7.17
CA MET A 52 -8.15 3.38 8.24
C MET A 52 -6.98 3.09 9.18
N ASN A 53 -6.72 1.82 9.49
CA ASN A 53 -5.56 1.41 10.29
C ASN A 53 -4.24 1.76 9.60
N LEU A 54 -4.14 1.48 8.29
CA LEU A 54 -2.99 1.88 7.46
C LEU A 54 -2.77 3.39 7.48
N LEU A 55 -3.84 4.19 7.35
CA LEU A 55 -3.76 5.65 7.38
C LEU A 55 -3.28 6.19 8.73
N GLN A 56 -3.85 5.70 9.83
CA GLN A 56 -3.47 6.11 11.18
C GLN A 56 -2.00 5.79 11.49
N ASN A 57 -1.53 4.62 11.06
CA ASN A 57 -0.12 4.26 11.16
C ASN A 57 0.75 5.15 10.28
N TYR A 58 0.34 5.44 9.05
CA TYR A 58 1.09 6.29 8.14
C TYR A 58 1.21 7.75 8.61
N GLN A 59 0.20 8.29 9.31
CA GLN A 59 0.29 9.62 9.93
C GLN A 59 1.48 9.73 10.89
N ASN A 60 1.85 8.61 11.51
CA ASN A 60 2.98 8.50 12.42
C ASN A 60 4.24 7.98 11.73
N TYR A 61 4.27 7.83 10.40
CA TYR A 61 5.33 7.10 9.66
C TYR A 61 6.76 7.52 10.03
N ASN A 62 7.02 8.82 10.20
CA ASN A 62 8.36 9.35 10.51
C ASN A 62 8.72 9.36 12.00
N THR A 63 7.84 8.83 12.85
CA THR A 63 8.01 8.88 14.31
C THR A 63 8.74 7.65 14.84
N ARG A 64 9.25 7.73 16.08
CA ARG A 64 9.86 6.57 16.74
C ARG A 64 8.80 5.51 17.06
N GLU A 65 7.59 5.96 17.35
CA GLU A 65 6.41 5.17 17.67
C GLU A 65 6.04 4.24 16.53
N PHE A 66 6.11 4.71 15.28
CA PHE A 66 5.85 3.87 14.10
C PHE A 66 6.84 2.70 13.99
N ARG A 67 8.12 2.89 14.34
CA ARG A 67 9.11 1.79 14.32
C ARG A 67 8.78 0.67 15.32
N GLN A 68 7.95 0.97 16.31
CA GLN A 68 7.50 0.03 17.35
C GLN A 68 6.02 -0.34 17.16
N SER A 69 5.38 0.13 16.09
CA SER A 69 3.96 -0.12 15.84
C SER A 69 3.73 -1.42 15.08
N HIS A 70 2.45 -1.74 14.94
CA HIS A 70 1.94 -2.83 14.14
C HIS A 70 0.76 -2.34 13.31
N ILE A 71 0.44 -3.12 12.28
CA ILE A 71 -0.73 -2.91 11.43
C ILE A 71 -1.52 -4.19 11.44
N ASP A 72 -2.79 -4.11 11.83
CA ASP A 72 -3.74 -5.20 11.67
C ASP A 72 -4.37 -5.08 10.30
N PHE A 73 -4.31 -6.17 9.54
CA PHE A 73 -4.79 -6.25 8.17
C PHE A 73 -5.20 -7.70 7.87
N ASP A 74 -6.41 -7.92 7.33
CA ASP A 74 -6.90 -9.27 6.97
C ASP A 74 -6.76 -10.28 8.13
N GLU A 75 -7.22 -9.88 9.32
CA GLU A 75 -7.18 -10.66 10.57
C GLU A 75 -5.77 -11.04 11.05
N LYS A 76 -4.72 -10.42 10.49
CA LYS A 76 -3.32 -10.65 10.85
C LYS A 76 -2.66 -9.37 11.36
N THR A 77 -1.74 -9.53 12.30
CA THR A 77 -0.94 -8.44 12.84
C THR A 77 0.46 -8.44 12.21
N PHE A 78 0.82 -7.34 11.57
CA PHE A 78 2.13 -7.14 10.93
C PHE A 78 2.98 -6.16 11.75
N TYR A 79 4.20 -6.55 12.09
CA TYR A 79 5.15 -5.74 12.85
C TYR A 79 6.23 -5.14 11.96
N VAL A 80 6.62 -3.90 12.22
CA VAL A 80 7.69 -3.22 11.47
C VAL A 80 9.03 -3.95 11.67
N THR A 81 9.63 -4.42 10.58
CA THR A 81 10.94 -5.11 10.58
C THR A 81 12.04 -4.30 9.91
N ILE A 82 11.68 -3.51 8.91
CA ILE A 82 12.59 -2.60 8.20
C ILE A 82 11.87 -1.26 8.08
N HIS A 83 12.58 -0.18 8.39
CA HIS A 83 12.11 1.19 8.21
C HIS A 83 13.28 2.06 7.76
N ASP A 84 13.18 2.58 6.54
CA ASP A 84 14.16 3.48 5.93
C ASP A 84 13.44 4.68 5.28
N GLU A 85 14.21 5.63 4.76
CA GLU A 85 13.69 6.87 4.16
C GLU A 85 12.71 6.62 3.00
N LYS A 86 12.85 5.48 2.32
CA LYS A 86 12.08 5.13 1.11
C LYS A 86 10.93 4.19 1.40
N LYS A 87 11.04 3.32 2.41
CA LYS A 87 10.04 2.28 2.67
C LYS A 87 10.03 1.77 4.09
N SER A 88 8.91 1.14 4.43
CA SER A 88 8.75 0.29 5.60
C SER A 88 8.29 -1.09 5.17
N ILE A 89 8.84 -2.14 5.78
CA ILE A 89 8.43 -3.53 5.58
C ILE A 89 7.96 -4.08 6.91
N LEU A 90 6.72 -4.56 6.92
CA LEU A 90 6.09 -5.20 8.06
C LEU A 90 5.86 -6.69 7.79
N LYS A 91 5.97 -7.51 8.84
CA LYS A 91 5.93 -8.98 8.79
C LYS A 91 4.99 -9.53 9.87
N ASP A 92 4.25 -10.58 9.53
CA ASP A 92 3.33 -11.29 10.44
C ASP A 92 3.97 -12.50 11.15
N GLY A 93 5.28 -12.73 10.94
CA GLY A 93 5.99 -13.92 11.44
C GLY A 93 6.01 -15.08 10.45
N ASP A 94 5.09 -15.09 9.48
CA ASP A 94 5.09 -15.98 8.33
C ASP A 94 5.85 -15.35 7.14
N ASP A 95 5.72 -15.94 5.95
CA ASP A 95 6.29 -15.39 4.71
C ASP A 95 5.41 -14.32 4.05
N ASN A 96 4.50 -13.66 4.78
CA ASN A 96 3.72 -12.55 4.25
C ASN A 96 4.40 -11.22 4.55
N ALA A 97 4.08 -10.15 3.82
CA ALA A 97 4.58 -8.81 4.14
C ALA A 97 3.61 -7.72 3.71
N ILE A 98 3.58 -6.64 4.48
CA ILE A 98 3.09 -5.34 4.06
C ILE A 98 4.30 -4.45 3.78
N ILE A 99 4.30 -3.78 2.64
CA ILE A 99 5.37 -2.88 2.23
C ILE A 99 4.75 -1.52 1.97
N ILE A 100 5.18 -0.51 2.72
CA ILE A 100 4.74 0.86 2.55
C ILE A 100 5.88 1.63 1.88
N ILE A 101 5.63 2.24 0.73
CA ILE A 101 6.56 3.18 0.11
C ILE A 101 6.22 4.58 0.61
N ASN A 102 7.23 5.29 1.09
CA ASN A 102 7.09 6.68 1.53
C ASN A 102 6.93 7.57 0.29
N SER A 103 5.74 8.14 0.13
CA SER A 103 5.34 8.85 -1.09
C SER A 103 4.59 10.13 -0.74
N GLN A 104 4.79 11.18 -1.55
CA GLN A 104 4.28 12.52 -1.23
C GLN A 104 2.76 12.68 -1.40
N ASN A 105 2.17 12.08 -2.45
CA ASN A 105 0.79 12.36 -2.83
C ASN A 105 -0.16 11.16 -2.61
N ILE A 106 0.18 10.02 -3.18
CA ILE A 106 -0.57 8.77 -3.03
C ILE A 106 0.36 7.78 -2.34
N ILE A 107 -0.08 7.22 -1.23
CA ILE A 107 0.69 6.24 -0.45
C ILE A 107 0.61 4.90 -1.19
N THR A 108 1.76 4.32 -1.52
CA THR A 108 1.79 2.98 -2.14
C THR A 108 1.97 1.93 -1.05
N VAL A 109 1.02 1.01 -0.97
CA VAL A 109 1.08 -0.15 -0.09
C VAL A 109 1.10 -1.41 -0.96
N GLY A 110 2.01 -2.32 -0.69
CA GLY A 110 2.05 -3.65 -1.31
C GLY A 110 1.78 -4.71 -0.28
N ILE A 111 0.84 -5.61 -0.58
CA ILE A 111 0.54 -6.80 0.23
C ILE A 111 1.00 -8.00 -0.56
N VAL A 112 1.83 -8.82 0.06
CA VAL A 112 2.49 -9.93 -0.63
C VAL A 112 2.57 -11.16 0.24
N ASP A 113 2.09 -12.26 -0.32
CA ASP A 113 2.30 -13.61 0.15
C ASP A 113 3.60 -14.18 -0.43
N GLN A 114 4.22 -15.13 0.28
CA GLN A 114 5.45 -15.78 -0.15
C GLN A 114 6.56 -14.77 -0.50
N PHE A 115 6.74 -13.77 0.35
CA PHE A 115 7.65 -12.65 0.15
C PHE A 115 9.06 -13.14 -0.17
N SER A 116 9.57 -14.16 0.52
CA SER A 116 10.92 -14.67 0.31
C SER A 116 11.16 -15.14 -1.13
N LYS A 117 10.12 -15.63 -1.81
CA LYS A 117 10.20 -16.08 -3.22
C LYS A 117 10.15 -14.92 -4.21
N CYS A 118 9.32 -13.91 -3.96
CA CYS A 118 9.01 -12.87 -4.95
C CYS A 118 9.52 -11.47 -4.59
N LYS A 119 10.16 -11.28 -3.43
CA LYS A 119 10.63 -9.99 -2.87
C LYS A 119 11.29 -9.09 -3.90
N LYS A 120 12.24 -9.62 -4.68
CA LYS A 120 13.02 -8.81 -5.63
C LYS A 120 12.14 -8.22 -6.73
N GLN A 121 11.34 -9.05 -7.39
CA GLN A 121 10.44 -8.61 -8.45
C GLN A 121 9.33 -7.73 -7.90
N PHE A 122 8.74 -8.10 -6.77
CA PHE A 122 7.65 -7.34 -6.16
C PHE A 122 8.09 -5.92 -5.75
N LEU A 123 9.27 -5.78 -5.12
CA LEU A 123 9.82 -4.47 -4.79
C LEU A 123 10.10 -3.62 -6.04
N GLN A 124 10.62 -4.22 -7.12
CA GLN A 124 10.84 -3.52 -8.39
C GLN A 124 9.52 -2.99 -8.95
N THR A 125 8.47 -3.81 -8.94
CA THR A 125 7.13 -3.40 -9.40
C THR A 125 6.56 -2.28 -8.53
N LEU A 126 6.66 -2.39 -7.20
CA LEU A 126 6.20 -1.34 -6.27
C LEU A 126 6.87 0.01 -6.54
N TYR A 127 8.20 0.03 -6.71
CA TYR A 127 8.92 1.26 -6.99
C TYR A 127 8.58 1.85 -8.36
N LEU A 128 8.42 1.01 -9.37
CA LEU A 128 8.04 1.46 -10.70
C LEU A 128 6.62 2.03 -10.72
N PHE A 129 5.68 1.34 -10.10
CA PHE A 129 4.31 1.83 -9.92
C PHE A 129 4.30 3.18 -9.20
N ASP A 130 5.02 3.28 -8.08
CA ASP A 130 5.08 4.51 -7.29
C ASP A 130 5.63 5.69 -8.10
N LYS A 131 6.71 5.47 -8.84
CA LYS A 131 7.28 6.46 -9.73
C LYS A 131 6.29 6.89 -10.80
N LEU A 132 5.71 5.95 -11.55
CA LEU A 132 4.82 6.24 -12.68
C LEU A 132 3.57 7.00 -12.24
N LYS A 133 2.95 6.62 -11.11
CA LYS A 133 1.78 7.37 -10.61
C LYS A 133 2.13 8.79 -10.19
N ASN A 134 3.32 9.00 -9.60
CA ASN A 134 3.75 10.31 -9.12
C ASN A 134 4.13 11.22 -10.31
N ASP A 135 4.82 10.68 -11.32
CA ASP A 135 5.15 11.39 -12.56
C ASP A 135 3.88 11.87 -13.31
N ASN A 136 2.78 11.11 -13.18
CA ASN A 136 1.50 11.40 -13.82
C ASN A 136 0.46 12.00 -12.88
N TYR A 137 0.83 12.39 -11.66
CA TYR A 137 -0.14 12.81 -10.62
C TYR A 137 -1.03 13.96 -11.09
N LYS A 138 -0.45 14.98 -11.76
CA LYS A 138 -1.19 16.13 -12.32
C LYS A 138 -2.18 15.79 -13.45
N GLN A 139 -2.16 14.56 -13.97
CA GLN A 139 -3.12 14.10 -14.99
C GLN A 139 -4.22 13.24 -14.36
N LEU A 140 -4.11 12.93 -13.07
CA LEU A 140 -5.14 12.21 -12.30
C LEU A 140 -6.21 13.18 -11.74
N PHE A 141 -5.99 14.50 -11.83
CA PHE A 141 -6.82 15.61 -11.34
C PHE A 141 -6.64 16.84 -12.22
#